data_AF-A0AAU3E5D4-F1
#
_entry.id   AF-A0AAU3E5D4-F1
#
_cell.length_a   1.000
_cell.length_b   1.000
_cell.length_c   1.000
_cell.angle_alpha   90.00
_cell.angle_beta   90.00
_cell.angle_gamma   90.00
#
_symmetry.space_group_name_H-M   'P 1'
#
loop_
_entity.id
_entity.type
_entity.pdbx_description
1 polymer ?
#
loop_
_entity_poly.entity_id
_entity_poly.type
_entity_poly.pdbx_seq_one_letter_code
_entity_poly.pdbx_strand_id
1 'polypeptide(L)'
;MPCLTVSAFVFVMPEYNYGFSAPLKNAIDYLYTEWQYKPVGFVSYGMASGGLRAVQVIKQVVTTLKMMPANEAVTVFLRGALDDAGELVPDPARDSAAEVMLDEVAWLSAALASLRVPA
;
A
#
# COMPACT_ATOMS: atom_id res chain seq x y z
N MET A 1 -24.27 7.65 12.85
CA MET A 1 -23.51 7.70 11.58
C MET A 1 -22.55 6.52 11.57
N PRO A 2 -22.43 5.76 10.47
CA PRO A 2 -21.68 4.52 10.48
C PRO A 2 -20.17 4.81 10.51
N CYS A 3 -19.57 4.41 11.61
CA CYS A 3 -18.14 4.28 11.88
C CYS A 3 -17.42 3.55 10.73
N LEU A 4 -16.46 4.20 10.06
CA LEU A 4 -15.47 3.47 9.25
C LEU A 4 -14.44 2.86 10.20
N THR A 5 -14.64 1.59 10.56
CA THR A 5 -13.84 0.74 11.47
C THR A 5 -12.42 0.43 11.00
N VAL A 6 -12.04 0.86 9.80
CA VAL A 6 -10.76 0.51 9.18
C VAL A 6 -9.60 1.25 9.85
N SER A 7 -8.62 0.48 10.32
CA SER A 7 -7.49 0.95 11.13
C SER A 7 -6.21 1.18 10.33
N ALA A 8 -6.06 0.51 9.19
CA ALA A 8 -4.90 0.59 8.31
C ALA A 8 -5.28 0.16 6.88
N PHE A 9 -4.41 0.42 5.91
CA PHE A 9 -4.61 0.06 4.51
C PHE A 9 -3.39 -0.66 3.92
N VAL A 10 -3.62 -1.45 2.89
CA VAL A 10 -2.56 -1.93 1.99
C VAL A 10 -2.99 -1.60 0.57
N PHE A 11 -2.16 -0.84 -0.15
CA PHE A 11 -2.42 -0.51 -1.55
C PHE A 11 -1.72 -1.51 -2.45
N VAL A 12 -2.51 -2.23 -3.24
CA VAL A 12 -2.04 -3.11 -4.32
C VAL A 12 -2.11 -2.31 -5.62
N MET A 13 -0.96 -1.98 -6.22
CA MET A 13 -0.93 -1.01 -7.31
C MET A 13 0.11 -1.31 -8.39
N PRO A 14 -0.23 -1.05 -9.66
CA PRO A 14 0.74 -1.07 -10.74
C PRO A 14 1.61 0.18 -10.72
N GLU A 15 2.75 0.10 -11.39
CA GLU A 15 3.41 1.29 -11.92
C GLU A 15 2.98 1.57 -13.36
N TYR A 16 2.46 2.78 -13.57
CA TYR A 16 2.13 3.33 -14.88
C TYR A 16 2.88 4.64 -15.09
N ASN A 17 3.61 4.74 -16.20
CA ASN A 17 4.32 5.96 -16.60
C ASN A 17 5.19 6.56 -15.47
N TYR A 18 6.00 5.73 -14.81
CA TYR A 18 6.87 6.12 -13.68
C TYR A 18 6.13 6.57 -12.41
N GLY A 19 4.81 6.37 -12.32
CA GLY A 19 4.00 6.72 -11.16
C GLY A 19 2.98 5.65 -10.79
N PHE A 20 2.18 5.92 -9.76
CA PHE A 20 1.04 5.10 -9.38
C PHE A 20 -0.18 5.40 -10.27
N SER A 21 -1.20 4.54 -10.23
CA SER A 21 -2.31 4.60 -11.18
C SER A 21 -3.25 5.80 -10.94
N ALA A 22 -3.76 6.38 -12.04
CA ALA A 22 -4.74 7.47 -11.97
C ALA A 22 -6.03 7.10 -11.20
N PRO A 23 -6.60 5.89 -11.35
CA PRO A 23 -7.74 5.47 -10.53
C PRO A 23 -7.44 5.47 -9.03
N LEU A 24 -6.24 5.03 -8.62
CA LEU A 24 -5.85 5.07 -7.21
C LEU A 24 -5.74 6.51 -6.70
N LYS A 25 -5.16 7.43 -7.50
CA LYS A 25 -5.13 8.85 -7.14
C LYS A 25 -6.53 9.42 -6.94
N ASN A 26 -7.44 9.12 -7.85
CA ASN A 26 -8.82 9.59 -7.77
C ASN A 26 -9.54 9.07 -6.51
N ALA A 27 -9.37 7.78 -6.18
CA ALA A 27 -9.95 7.19 -4.97
C ALA A 27 -9.40 7.83 -3.68
N ILE A 28 -8.09 8.08 -3.64
CA ILE A 28 -7.43 8.74 -2.50
C ILE A 28 -7.94 10.18 -2.33
N ASP A 29 -8.01 10.94 -3.43
CA ASP A 29 -8.41 12.36 -3.43
C ASP A 29 -9.88 12.59 -3.04
N TYR A 30 -10.71 11.54 -3.07
CA TYR A 30 -12.14 11.65 -2.74
C TYR A 30 -12.37 11.89 -1.24
N LEU A 31 -11.44 11.48 -0.37
CA LEU A 31 -11.53 11.56 1.08
C LEU A 31 -10.32 12.31 1.66
N TYR A 32 -10.41 12.76 2.92
CA TYR A 32 -9.29 13.45 3.58
C TYR A 32 -9.12 13.04 5.04
N THR A 33 -10.11 13.34 5.90
CA THR A 33 -10.01 13.05 7.35
C THR A 33 -10.02 11.56 7.64
N GLU A 34 -10.67 10.77 6.79
CA GLU A 34 -10.78 9.32 6.89
C GLU A 34 -9.43 8.60 6.75
N TRP A 35 -8.43 9.25 6.16
CA TRP A 35 -7.08 8.70 5.99
C TRP A 35 -6.16 8.95 7.18
N GLN A 36 -6.43 10.01 7.95
CA GLN A 36 -5.45 10.56 8.88
C GLN A 36 -5.06 9.54 9.97
N TYR A 37 -3.76 9.45 10.22
CA TYR A 37 -3.14 8.59 11.24
C TYR A 37 -3.41 7.10 11.05
N LYS A 38 -3.79 6.68 9.83
CA LYS A 38 -3.87 5.27 9.44
C LYS A 38 -2.59 4.87 8.72
N PRO A 39 -1.92 3.79 9.15
CA PRO A 39 -0.77 3.26 8.43
C PRO A 39 -1.16 2.74 7.06
N VAL A 40 -0.21 2.74 6.14
CA VAL A 40 -0.38 2.18 4.79
C VAL A 40 0.82 1.35 4.36
N GLY A 41 0.56 0.10 3.97
CA GLY A 41 1.53 -0.78 3.30
C GLY A 41 1.37 -0.76 1.78
N PHE A 42 2.37 -1.25 1.06
CA PHE A 42 2.37 -1.26 -0.40
C PHE A 42 2.70 -2.64 -0.96
N VAL A 43 1.86 -3.11 -1.88
CA VAL A 43 2.15 -4.21 -2.81
C VAL A 43 2.21 -3.59 -4.19
N SER A 44 3.42 -3.43 -4.72
CA SER A 44 3.62 -2.83 -6.04
C SER A 44 3.95 -3.88 -7.07
N TYR A 45 3.51 -3.66 -8.31
CA TYR A 45 3.84 -4.56 -9.41
C TYR A 45 4.15 -3.80 -10.70
N GLY A 46 5.01 -4.39 -11.52
CA GLY A 46 5.42 -3.83 -12.79
C GLY A 46 6.48 -4.66 -13.48
N MET A 47 6.99 -4.17 -14.61
CA MET A 47 8.05 -4.85 -15.36
C MET A 47 9.42 -4.61 -14.71
N ALA A 48 10.21 -3.68 -15.24
CA ALA A 48 11.62 -3.51 -14.86
C ALA A 48 11.85 -3.06 -13.41
N SER A 49 10.97 -2.23 -12.85
CA SER A 49 11.09 -1.69 -11.49
C SER A 49 10.30 -2.49 -10.45
N GLY A 50 9.49 -3.48 -10.88
CA GLY A 50 8.55 -4.18 -10.00
C GLY A 50 7.50 -3.26 -9.35
N GLY A 51 7.38 -2.00 -9.79
CA GLY A 51 6.45 -1.02 -9.21
C GLY A 51 7.08 -0.03 -8.22
N LEU A 52 8.37 -0.14 -7.93
CA LEU A 52 9.04 0.66 -6.89
C LEU A 52 9.00 2.18 -7.14
N ARG A 53 8.99 2.64 -8.39
CA ARG A 53 8.93 4.08 -8.68
C ARG A 53 7.56 4.64 -8.31
N ALA A 54 6.50 3.89 -8.58
CA ALA A 54 5.16 4.24 -8.14
C ALA A 54 5.07 4.40 -6.61
N VAL A 55 5.71 3.49 -5.86
CA VAL A 55 5.77 3.55 -4.39
C VAL A 55 6.45 4.84 -3.92
N GLN A 56 7.56 5.23 -4.55
CA GLN A 56 8.26 6.47 -4.18
C GLN A 56 7.40 7.71 -4.43
N VAL A 57 6.67 7.76 -5.55
CA VAL A 57 5.81 8.90 -5.88
C VAL A 57 4.58 8.96 -4.95
N ILE A 58 3.90 7.83 -4.70
CA ILE A 58 2.68 7.83 -3.87
C ILE A 58 2.97 8.15 -2.40
N LYS A 59 4.17 7.85 -1.91
CA LYS A 59 4.59 8.19 -0.53
C LYS A 59 4.45 9.70 -0.23
N GLN A 60 4.66 10.56 -1.23
CA GLN A 60 4.44 12.02 -1.07
C GLN A 60 2.95 12.38 -0.89
N VAL A 61 2.07 11.65 -1.57
CA VAL A 61 0.62 11.87 -1.50
C VAL A 61 0.06 11.42 -0.15
N VAL A 62 0.34 10.18 0.27
CA VAL A 62 -0.24 9.62 1.50
C VAL A 62 0.25 10.33 2.76
N THR A 63 1.51 10.78 2.78
CA THR A 63 2.05 11.55 3.91
C THR A 63 1.43 12.95 4.00
N THR A 64 1.09 13.58 2.86
CA THR A 64 0.33 14.85 2.83
C THR A 64 -1.08 14.69 3.41
N LEU A 65 -1.67 13.49 3.30
CA LEU A 65 -2.95 13.11 3.90
C LEU A 65 -2.82 12.60 5.35
N LYS A 66 -1.65 12.76 5.97
CA LYS A 66 -1.33 12.32 7.33
C LYS A 66 -1.43 10.79 7.54
N MET A 67 -1.34 10.00 6.47
CA MET A 67 -1.15 8.56 6.61
C MET A 67 0.31 8.27 7.01
N MET A 68 0.54 7.12 7.63
CA MET A 68 1.90 6.66 7.97
C MET A 68 2.34 5.51 7.05
N PRO A 69 3.13 5.74 6.00
CA PRO A 69 3.58 4.66 5.14
C PRO A 69 4.58 3.76 5.85
N ALA A 70 4.38 2.44 5.78
CA ALA A 70 5.41 1.46 6.12
C ALA A 70 6.59 1.56 5.13
N ASN A 71 7.80 1.28 5.61
CA ASN A 71 8.97 1.27 4.75
C ASN A 71 9.05 -0.04 3.95
N GLU A 72 8.74 -1.13 4.65
CA GLU A 72 8.54 -2.50 4.21
C GLU A 72 7.45 -2.54 3.15
N ALA A 73 7.67 -3.30 2.09
CA ALA A 73 6.76 -3.39 0.96
C ALA A 73 6.96 -4.71 0.22
N VAL A 74 5.91 -5.13 -0.48
CA VAL A 74 5.95 -6.26 -1.40
C VAL A 74 6.16 -5.72 -2.82
N THR A 75 7.15 -6.26 -3.53
CA THR A 75 7.46 -5.88 -4.91
C THR A 75 7.30 -7.09 -5.80
N VAL A 76 6.48 -6.97 -6.84
CA VAL A 76 6.22 -8.04 -7.81
C VAL A 76 6.77 -7.65 -9.17
N PHE A 77 7.90 -8.24 -9.53
CA PHE A 77 8.43 -8.17 -10.89
C PHE A 77 7.61 -9.10 -11.78
N LEU A 78 6.75 -8.55 -12.65
CA LEU A 78 5.78 -9.33 -13.43
C LEU A 78 6.42 -10.38 -14.35
N ARG A 79 7.69 -10.22 -14.71
CA ARG A 79 8.42 -11.20 -15.53
C ARG A 79 8.54 -12.52 -14.75
N GLY A 80 7.73 -13.51 -15.13
CA GLY A 80 7.73 -14.84 -14.51
C GLY A 80 7.00 -14.91 -13.17
N ALA A 81 6.28 -13.85 -12.77
CA ALA A 81 5.49 -13.87 -11.54
C ALA A 81 4.11 -14.51 -11.72
N LEU A 82 3.63 -14.66 -12.96
CA LEU A 82 2.34 -15.27 -13.28
C LEU A 82 2.53 -16.56 -14.06
N ASP A 83 1.69 -17.56 -13.78
CA ASP A 83 1.61 -18.79 -14.56
C ASP A 83 0.75 -18.61 -15.83
N ASP A 84 0.56 -19.69 -16.59
CA ASP A 84 -0.22 -19.68 -17.83
C ASP A 84 -1.73 -19.40 -17.60
N ALA A 85 -2.23 -19.56 -16.37
CA ALA A 85 -3.59 -19.19 -15.99
C ALA A 85 -3.70 -17.72 -15.55
N GLY A 86 -2.57 -16.99 -15.48
CA GLY A 86 -2.51 -15.63 -14.98
C GLY A 86 -2.49 -15.56 -13.45
N GLU A 87 -2.29 -16.68 -12.77
CA GLU A 87 -2.23 -16.75 -11.32
C GLU A 87 -0.83 -16.44 -10.81
N LEU A 88 -0.79 -15.80 -9.65
CA LEU A 88 0.45 -15.39 -9.03
C LEU A 88 1.22 -16.63 -8.52
N VAL A 89 2.38 -16.89 -9.12
CA VAL A 89 3.24 -18.01 -8.74
C VAL A 89 3.68 -17.86 -7.27
N PRO A 90 3.58 -18.91 -6.45
CA PRO A 90 4.07 -18.89 -5.06
C PRO A 90 5.56 -18.56 -5.00
N ASP A 91 5.92 -17.65 -4.09
CA ASP A 91 7.29 -17.20 -3.88
C ASP A 91 7.52 -16.97 -2.38
N PRO A 92 8.27 -17.84 -1.69
CA PRO A 92 8.53 -17.70 -0.26
C PRO A 92 9.18 -16.38 0.14
N ALA A 93 9.97 -15.75 -0.75
CA ALA A 93 10.57 -14.46 -0.47
C ALA A 93 9.52 -13.35 -0.48
N ARG A 94 8.53 -13.44 -1.38
CA ARG A 94 7.39 -12.52 -1.41
C ARG A 94 6.47 -12.72 -0.20
N ASP A 95 6.24 -13.96 0.20
CA ASP A 95 5.44 -14.28 1.38
C ASP A 95 6.10 -13.71 2.65
N SER A 96 7.42 -13.90 2.82
CA SER A 96 8.18 -13.32 3.92
C SER A 96 8.16 -11.78 3.90
N ALA A 97 8.28 -11.15 2.73
CA ALA A 97 8.16 -9.69 2.61
C ALA A 97 6.76 -9.19 2.98
N ALA A 98 5.71 -9.96 2.67
CA ALA A 98 4.34 -9.64 3.03
C ALA A 98 4.13 -9.74 4.55
N GLU A 99 4.64 -10.78 5.20
CA GLU A 99 4.60 -10.93 6.66
C GLU A 99 5.26 -9.73 7.34
N VAL A 100 6.49 -9.38 6.94
CA VAL A 100 7.23 -8.25 7.53
C VAL A 100 6.50 -6.92 7.32
N MET A 101 5.93 -6.68 6.15
CA MET A 101 5.12 -5.47 5.89
C MET A 101 3.82 -5.46 6.70
N LEU A 102 3.14 -6.59 6.82
CA LEU A 102 1.88 -6.69 7.57
C LEU A 102 2.12 -6.49 9.07
N ASP A 103 3.20 -7.05 9.61
CA ASP A 103 3.60 -6.87 11.00
C ASP A 103 3.91 -5.41 11.31
N GLU A 104 4.66 -4.71 10.44
CA GLU A 104 4.94 -3.29 10.62
C GLU A 104 3.66 -2.44 10.55
N VAL A 105 2.78 -2.71 9.57
CA VAL A 105 1.50 -2.01 9.44
C VAL A 105 0.64 -2.24 10.69
N ALA A 106 0.62 -3.46 11.23
CA ALA A 106 -0.12 -3.79 12.45
C ALA A 106 0.47 -3.08 13.68
N TRP A 107 1.81 -3.06 13.82
CA TRP A 107 2.51 -2.38 14.90
C TRP A 107 2.25 -0.87 14.88
N LEU A 108 2.46 -0.21 13.74
CA LEU A 108 2.15 1.20 13.53
C LEU A 108 0.67 1.48 13.81
N SER A 109 -0.21 0.53 13.47
CA SER A 109 -1.64 0.71 13.66
C SER A 109 -2.01 0.76 15.13
N ALA A 110 -1.42 -0.12 15.94
CA ALA A 110 -1.59 -0.08 17.39
C ALA A 110 -0.97 1.19 17.99
N ALA A 111 0.23 1.57 17.55
CA ALA A 111 0.95 2.74 18.07
C ALA A 111 0.23 4.07 17.81
N LEU A 112 -0.39 4.23 16.64
CA LEU A 112 -1.07 5.45 16.22
C LEU A 112 -2.56 5.50 16.61
N ALA A 113 -3.09 4.47 17.27
CA ALA A 113 -4.51 4.33 17.55
C ALA A 113 -5.11 5.54 18.30
N SER A 114 -4.36 6.12 19.25
CA SER A 114 -4.81 7.27 20.05
C SER A 114 -4.88 8.60 19.27
N LEU A 115 -4.24 8.67 18.10
CA LEU A 115 -4.23 9.86 17.24
C LEU A 115 -5.40 9.87 16.25
N ARG A 116 -6.09 8.74 16.08
CA ARG A 116 -7.22 8.63 15.16
C ARG A 116 -8.45 9.26 15.80
N VAL A 117 -8.97 10.28 15.15
CA VAL A 117 -10.24 10.89 15.54
C VAL A 117 -11.36 9.92 15.14
N PRO A 118 -12.33 9.63 16.02
CA PRO A 118 -13.55 8.95 15.60
C PRO A 118 -14.23 9.79 14.51
N ALA A 119 -14.50 9.18 13.36
CA ALA A 119 -15.22 9.83 12.27
C ALA A 119 -16.67 10.18 12.67
#